data_AF-A0A956QJ03-F1
#
_entry.id   AF-A0A956QJ03-F1
#
_cell.length_a   1.000
_cell.length_b   1.000
_cell.length_c   1.000
_cell.angle_alpha   90.00
_cell.angle_beta   90.00
_cell.angle_gamma   90.00
#
_symmetry.space_group_name_H-M   'P 1'
#
loop_
_entity.id
_entity.type
_entity.pdbx_description
1 polymer ?
#
loop_
_entity_poly.entity_id
_entity_poly.type
_entity_poly.pdbx_seq_one_letter_code
_entity_poly.pdbx_strand_id
1 'polypeptide(L)'
;MRAILLLLCLLTGWAAADDWTQTRNRLWDEWKGVPGAELVPLGMSALETVAHDASRAPLEHLMVKLEANRGLEFEHFVPWHVKDREQLGVFFAKELEKYYPVEQSTLDEAMLEHLGLVKHGFEIRPFMQELYTEQIAGAYDPDSRQFFMVDMQQSLATKLLSGGTDPAEVLIYHELDHALGDQHFDLKKIQLEAVKAHNTDMSLAVSSLIEGEATLAMFDF
;
A
#
# COMPACT_ATOMS: atom_id res chain seq x y z
N MET A 1 -4.84 5.18 -16.16
CA MET A 1 -3.57 5.70 -15.57
C MET A 1 -3.68 6.10 -14.10
N ARG A 2 -4.76 5.77 -13.34
CA ARG A 2 -4.99 6.45 -12.03
C ARG A 2 -5.53 5.61 -10.85
N ALA A 3 -5.88 4.33 -11.02
CA ALA A 3 -6.64 3.64 -9.97
C ALA A 3 -5.82 3.19 -8.75
N ILE A 4 -4.53 2.88 -8.89
CA ILE A 4 -3.75 2.24 -7.80
C ILE A 4 -2.76 3.20 -7.14
N LEU A 5 -2.40 4.29 -7.82
CA LEU A 5 -1.47 5.30 -7.30
C LEU A 5 -2.19 6.39 -6.48
N LEU A 6 -3.52 6.51 -6.58
CA LEU A 6 -4.31 7.43 -5.77
C LEU A 6 -4.70 6.87 -4.39
N LEU A 7 -4.65 5.54 -4.20
CA LEU A 7 -4.87 4.91 -2.89
C LEU A 7 -3.82 5.34 -1.84
N LEU A 8 -2.66 5.81 -2.29
CA LEU A 8 -1.49 5.95 -1.43
C LEU A 8 -1.16 7.41 -1.09
N CYS A 9 -1.89 8.38 -1.65
CA CYS A 9 -1.64 9.81 -1.45
C CYS A 9 -2.54 10.50 -0.40
N LEU A 10 -3.53 9.82 0.18
CA LEU A 10 -4.47 10.46 1.12
C LEU A 10 -4.11 10.27 2.62
N LEU A 11 -3.10 9.45 2.97
CA LEU A 11 -2.78 9.12 4.37
C LEU A 11 -1.71 9.99 5.05
N THR A 12 -0.97 10.87 4.37
CA THR A 12 0.19 11.57 5.00
C THR A 12 -0.08 12.98 5.49
N GLY A 13 -1.32 13.28 5.88
CA GLY A 13 -1.63 14.49 6.61
C GLY A 13 -1.21 14.41 8.08
N TRP A 14 0.07 14.23 8.42
CA TRP A 14 0.64 14.60 9.74
C TRP A 14 2.19 14.71 9.70
N ALA A 15 2.69 15.70 10.47
CA ALA A 15 4.04 16.31 10.50
C ALA A 15 5.17 15.36 10.98
N ALA A 16 6.49 15.65 10.94
CA ALA A 16 7.21 16.91 11.10
C ALA A 16 8.68 16.82 10.62
N ALA A 17 9.29 18.00 10.43
CA ALA A 17 10.69 18.21 10.07
C ALA A 17 11.65 17.97 11.24
N ASP A 18 12.83 17.40 10.94
CA ASP A 18 14.18 17.96 11.22
C ASP A 18 15.27 16.86 11.34
N ASP A 19 16.41 17.13 10.70
CA ASP A 19 17.71 16.43 10.75
C ASP A 19 17.95 15.15 9.91
N TRP A 20 17.61 15.20 8.62
CA TRP A 20 17.88 14.13 7.65
C TRP A 20 19.33 14.04 7.14
N THR A 21 20.10 15.12 7.25
CA THR A 21 21.41 15.23 6.61
C THR A 21 22.50 14.39 7.27
N GLN A 22 22.40 14.16 8.57
CA GLN A 22 23.43 13.47 9.34
C GLN A 22 23.33 11.93 9.24
N THR A 23 22.10 11.41 9.19
CA THR A 23 21.81 9.96 9.04
C THR A 23 22.21 9.44 7.66
N ARG A 24 21.97 10.22 6.60
CA ARG A 24 22.34 9.89 5.21
C ARG A 24 23.85 9.67 5.03
N ASN A 25 24.67 10.54 5.60
CA ASN A 25 26.11 10.49 5.38
C ASN A 25 26.77 9.28 6.09
N ARG A 26 26.21 8.84 7.23
CA ARG A 26 26.70 7.66 7.96
C ARG A 26 26.43 6.34 7.23
N LEU A 27 25.23 6.19 6.67
CA LEU A 27 24.82 4.98 5.93
C LEU A 27 25.55 4.85 4.58
N TRP A 28 25.88 5.98 3.96
CA TRP A 28 26.62 6.01 2.70
C TRP A 28 28.07 5.51 2.83
N ASP A 29 28.72 5.77 3.95
CA ASP A 29 30.10 5.31 4.22
C ASP A 29 30.15 3.81 4.60
N GLU A 30 29.08 3.27 5.21
CA GLU A 30 28.96 1.84 5.52
C GLU A 30 28.70 0.98 4.27
N TRP A 31 28.03 1.53 3.25
CA TRP A 31 27.65 0.80 2.04
C TRP A 31 28.80 0.57 1.04
N LYS A 32 29.82 1.44 1.01
CA LYS A 32 30.94 1.32 0.06
C LYS A 32 31.93 0.18 0.35
N GLY A 33 31.71 -0.57 1.43
CA GLY A 33 32.64 -1.59 1.93
C GLY A 33 32.34 -3.04 1.56
N VAL A 34 31.26 -3.37 0.84
CA VAL A 34 30.86 -4.76 0.59
C VAL A 34 31.09 -5.16 -0.88
N PRO A 35 32.14 -5.93 -1.21
CA PRO A 35 32.31 -6.48 -2.55
C PRO A 35 31.53 -7.80 -2.69
N GLY A 36 30.63 -7.89 -3.68
CA GLY A 36 30.12 -9.17 -4.21
C GLY A 36 28.73 -9.60 -3.71
N ALA A 37 27.68 -8.84 -4.04
CA ALA A 37 26.31 -9.36 -3.97
C ALA A 37 25.91 -9.94 -5.33
N GLU A 38 26.14 -11.25 -5.53
CA GLU A 38 25.53 -12.01 -6.63
C GLU A 38 24.03 -12.18 -6.36
N LEU A 39 23.21 -11.84 -7.36
CA LEU A 39 21.76 -12.05 -7.35
C LEU A 39 21.47 -13.55 -7.53
N VAL A 40 21.04 -14.21 -6.45
CA VAL A 40 20.53 -15.59 -6.51
C VAL A 40 19.11 -15.57 -7.08
N PRO A 41 18.76 -16.39 -8.09
CA PRO A 41 17.41 -16.44 -8.62
C PRO A 41 16.50 -17.19 -7.64
N LEU A 42 15.54 -16.49 -7.04
CA LEU A 42 14.55 -17.09 -6.14
C LEU A 42 13.60 -18.00 -6.92
N GLY A 43 13.78 -19.31 -6.76
CA GLY A 43 12.86 -20.33 -7.23
C GLY A 43 11.51 -20.27 -6.50
N MET A 44 10.48 -20.82 -7.16
CA MET A 44 9.06 -20.80 -6.76
C MET A 44 8.75 -21.34 -5.35
N SER A 45 9.70 -21.91 -4.60
CA SER A 45 9.50 -22.37 -3.22
C SER A 45 9.47 -21.23 -2.19
N ALA A 46 10.01 -20.05 -2.51
CA ALA A 46 9.93 -18.89 -1.61
C ALA A 46 8.50 -18.35 -1.48
N LEU A 47 7.62 -18.61 -2.46
CA LEU A 47 6.20 -18.24 -2.36
C LEU A 47 5.41 -19.17 -1.42
N GLU A 48 5.83 -20.44 -1.26
CA GLU A 48 5.18 -21.38 -0.33
C GLU A 48 5.50 -21.07 1.14
N THR A 49 6.70 -20.56 1.43
CA THR A 49 7.07 -20.17 2.80
C THR A 49 6.41 -18.85 3.24
N VAL A 50 6.08 -17.96 2.29
CA VAL A 50 5.38 -16.69 2.56
C VAL A 50 3.92 -16.90 2.99
N ALA A 51 3.33 -18.08 2.68
CA ALA A 51 2.00 -18.45 3.13
C ALA A 51 1.95 -18.97 4.59
N HIS A 52 3.10 -19.27 5.23
CA HIS A 52 3.12 -19.95 6.53
C HIS A 52 2.98 -18.99 7.73
N ASP A 53 3.01 -17.67 7.54
CA ASP A 53 2.86 -16.71 8.63
C ASP A 53 1.75 -15.68 8.34
N ALA A 54 0.60 -16.17 7.86
CA ALA A 54 -0.67 -15.46 7.91
C ALA A 54 -0.98 -15.14 9.38
N SER A 55 -0.52 -13.98 9.86
CA SER A 55 -0.38 -13.70 11.28
C SER A 55 -1.73 -13.70 11.99
N ARG A 56 -1.87 -14.61 12.97
CA ARG A 56 -3.08 -14.88 13.76
C ARG A 56 -3.33 -13.85 14.87
N ALA A 57 -3.22 -12.55 14.61
CA ALA A 57 -3.81 -11.61 15.56
C ALA A 57 -5.34 -11.70 15.39
N PRO A 58 -6.12 -11.95 16.46
CA PRO A 58 -7.55 -12.10 16.37
C PRO A 58 -8.23 -10.76 16.00
N LEU A 59 -8.50 -10.58 14.71
CA LEU A 59 -9.23 -9.42 14.17
C LEU A 59 -10.74 -9.57 14.31
N GLU A 60 -11.24 -10.67 14.91
CA GLU A 60 -12.68 -10.95 14.97
C GLU A 60 -13.45 -9.82 15.64
N HIS A 61 -12.88 -9.21 16.67
CA HIS A 61 -13.50 -8.08 17.36
C HIS A 61 -13.64 -6.85 16.46
N LEU A 62 -12.66 -6.60 15.57
CA LEU A 62 -12.72 -5.52 14.57
C LEU A 62 -13.73 -5.85 13.48
N MET A 63 -13.73 -7.08 13.00
CA MET A 63 -14.67 -7.54 11.98
C MET A 63 -16.11 -7.42 12.47
N VAL A 64 -16.43 -7.93 13.65
CA VAL A 64 -17.78 -7.83 14.26
C VAL A 64 -18.22 -6.38 14.41
N LYS A 65 -17.31 -5.49 14.82
CA LYS A 65 -17.62 -4.07 14.95
C LYS A 65 -17.90 -3.44 13.58
N LEU A 66 -17.10 -3.76 12.58
CA LEU A 66 -17.26 -3.25 11.23
C LEU A 66 -18.56 -3.74 10.58
N GLU A 67 -18.91 -5.01 10.77
CA GLU A 67 -20.18 -5.57 10.33
C GLU A 67 -21.37 -4.82 10.94
N ALA A 68 -21.30 -4.53 12.24
CA ALA A 68 -22.33 -3.75 12.93
C ALA A 68 -22.45 -2.32 12.41
N ASN A 69 -21.31 -1.67 12.13
CA ASN A 69 -21.29 -0.29 11.61
C ASN A 69 -21.80 -0.21 10.15
N ARG A 70 -21.43 -1.19 9.32
CA ARG A 70 -21.74 -1.20 7.88
C ARG A 70 -23.08 -1.86 7.56
N GLY A 71 -23.62 -2.67 8.47
CA GLY A 71 -24.83 -3.45 8.22
C GLY A 71 -24.63 -4.53 7.16
N LEU A 72 -23.38 -5.00 6.99
CA LEU A 72 -22.96 -6.06 6.07
C LEU A 72 -22.23 -7.13 6.88
N GLU A 73 -22.27 -8.38 6.43
CA GLU A 73 -21.52 -9.49 7.06
C GLU A 73 -20.35 -9.90 6.15
N PHE A 74 -19.22 -10.29 6.74
CA PHE A 74 -18.14 -10.92 5.99
C PHE A 74 -18.61 -12.29 5.49
N GLU A 75 -18.67 -12.47 4.18
CA GLU A 75 -19.02 -13.75 3.54
C GLU A 75 -17.92 -14.80 3.74
N HIS A 76 -16.67 -14.35 3.83
CA HIS A 76 -15.51 -15.20 4.09
C HIS A 76 -14.40 -14.48 4.85
N PHE A 77 -13.51 -15.29 5.45
CA PHE A 77 -12.31 -14.80 6.12
C PHE A 77 -11.46 -13.93 5.18
N VAL A 78 -10.81 -12.90 5.75
CA VAL A 78 -9.90 -12.00 5.05
C VAL A 78 -8.47 -12.34 5.48
N PRO A 79 -7.67 -12.98 4.61
CA PRO A 79 -6.26 -13.24 4.90
C PRO A 79 -5.50 -11.94 5.06
N TRP A 80 -4.51 -11.95 5.95
CA TRP A 80 -3.59 -10.83 6.09
C TRP A 80 -2.22 -11.26 6.58
N HIS A 81 -1.23 -10.42 6.32
CA HIS A 81 0.15 -10.61 6.74
C HIS A 81 0.84 -9.27 6.99
N VAL A 82 2.01 -9.32 7.62
CA VAL A 82 2.88 -8.16 7.80
C VAL A 82 3.99 -8.21 6.75
N LYS A 83 4.27 -7.07 6.12
CA LYS A 83 5.43 -6.88 5.24
C LYS A 83 6.50 -6.04 5.93
N ASP A 84 7.76 -6.41 5.71
CA ASP A 84 8.88 -5.51 5.97
C ASP A 84 9.11 -4.54 4.79
N ARG A 85 10.05 -3.61 4.96
CA ARG A 85 10.37 -2.57 3.97
C ARG A 85 10.91 -3.15 2.65
N GLU A 86 11.65 -4.25 2.71
CA GLU A 86 12.21 -4.89 1.50
C GLU A 86 11.10 -5.55 0.70
N GLN A 87 10.23 -6.30 1.37
CA GLN A 87 9.06 -6.95 0.79
C GLN A 87 8.08 -5.93 0.19
N LEU A 88 7.92 -4.76 0.83
CA LEU A 88 7.12 -3.65 0.33
C LEU A 88 7.71 -3.07 -0.97
N GLY A 89 9.02 -2.86 -1.01
CA GLY A 89 9.72 -2.38 -2.21
C GLY A 89 9.55 -3.34 -3.40
N VAL A 90 9.67 -4.65 -3.17
CA VAL A 90 9.44 -5.68 -4.22
C VAL A 90 7.99 -5.69 -4.70
N PHE A 91 7.03 -5.52 -3.78
CA PHE A 91 5.62 -5.41 -4.11
C PHE A 91 5.36 -4.19 -5.01
N PHE A 92 5.83 -3.00 -4.63
CA PHE A 92 5.61 -1.79 -5.43
C PHE A 92 6.32 -1.81 -6.77
N ALA A 93 7.51 -2.40 -6.87
CA ALA A 93 8.19 -2.55 -8.15
C ALA A 93 7.33 -3.35 -9.14
N LYS A 94 6.65 -4.41 -8.69
CA LYS A 94 5.74 -5.21 -9.51
C LYS A 94 4.48 -4.44 -9.89
N GLU A 95 3.88 -3.70 -8.96
CA GLU A 95 2.68 -2.90 -9.22
C GLU A 95 2.96 -1.75 -10.18
N LEU A 96 4.10 -1.07 -10.03
CA LEU A 96 4.56 -0.06 -10.99
C LEU A 96 4.75 -0.66 -12.37
N GLU A 97 5.37 -1.84 -12.49
CA GLU A 97 5.53 -2.49 -13.79
C GLU A 97 4.19 -2.81 -14.46
N LYS A 98 3.20 -3.26 -13.67
CA LYS A 98 1.88 -3.64 -14.16
C LYS A 98 1.04 -2.43 -14.60
N TYR A 99 1.08 -1.34 -13.84
CA TYR A 99 0.13 -0.22 -14.00
C TYR A 99 0.77 1.08 -14.49
N TYR A 100 2.09 1.20 -14.43
CA TYR A 100 2.86 2.36 -14.86
C TYR A 100 4.23 1.95 -15.46
N PRO A 101 4.19 1.28 -16.62
CA PRO A 101 5.38 0.70 -17.25
C PRO A 101 6.37 1.77 -17.73
N VAL A 102 7.62 1.36 -17.99
CA VAL A 102 8.74 2.25 -18.37
C VAL A 102 8.36 3.17 -19.53
N GLU A 103 7.68 2.63 -20.55
CA GLU A 103 7.34 3.40 -21.75
C GLU A 103 6.45 4.59 -21.42
N GLN A 104 5.49 4.40 -20.51
CA GLN A 104 4.61 5.47 -20.05
C GLN A 104 5.39 6.46 -19.18
N SER A 105 6.18 5.98 -18.23
CA SER A 105 6.91 6.87 -17.33
C SER A 105 7.92 7.75 -18.07
N THR A 106 8.61 7.22 -19.09
CA THR A 106 9.55 8.01 -19.90
C THR A 106 8.86 9.13 -20.70
N LEU A 107 7.64 8.90 -21.18
CA LEU A 107 6.86 9.94 -21.86
C LEU A 107 6.45 11.05 -20.88
N ASP A 108 6.00 10.66 -19.68
CA ASP A 108 5.58 11.60 -18.65
C ASP A 108 6.79 12.40 -18.09
N GLU A 109 7.94 11.75 -17.90
CA GLU A 109 9.22 12.40 -17.52
C GLU A 109 9.62 13.47 -18.54
N ALA A 110 9.65 13.12 -19.83
CA ALA A 110 9.98 14.05 -20.90
C ALA A 110 9.01 15.24 -20.93
N MET A 111 7.71 15.00 -20.76
CA MET A 111 6.71 16.07 -20.68
C MET A 111 6.94 16.99 -19.48
N LEU A 112 7.11 16.43 -18.28
CA LEU A 112 7.33 17.20 -17.06
C LEU A 112 8.61 18.05 -17.13
N GLU A 113 9.67 17.51 -17.74
CA GLU A 113 10.91 18.26 -17.99
C GLU A 113 10.69 19.44 -18.94
N HIS A 114 9.98 19.24 -20.05
CA HIS A 114 9.69 20.31 -21.02
C HIS A 114 8.81 21.41 -20.44
N LEU A 115 7.92 21.06 -19.51
CA LEU A 115 7.10 22.02 -18.76
C LEU A 115 7.88 22.73 -17.64
N GLY A 116 9.11 22.32 -17.35
CA GLY A 116 9.93 22.86 -16.26
C GLY A 116 9.41 22.50 -14.87
N LEU A 117 8.59 21.45 -14.75
CA LEU A 117 8.01 21.00 -13.48
C LEU A 117 8.97 20.10 -12.69
N VAL A 118 9.92 19.48 -13.36
CA VAL A 118 10.97 18.64 -12.77
C VAL A 118 12.34 18.98 -13.34
N LYS A 119 13.40 18.59 -12.64
CA LYS A 119 14.78 18.73 -13.13
C LYS A 119 15.03 17.81 -14.34
N HIS A 120 15.98 18.18 -15.18
CA HIS A 120 16.45 17.27 -16.24
C HIS A 120 17.07 16.00 -15.65
N GLY A 121 16.76 14.85 -16.23
CA GLY A 121 17.11 13.53 -15.72
C GLY A 121 16.32 13.11 -14.50
N PHE A 122 15.08 13.61 -14.34
CA PHE A 122 14.20 13.14 -13.27
C PHE A 122 13.60 11.77 -13.61
N GLU A 123 13.67 10.82 -12.68
CA GLU A 123 13.13 9.48 -12.85
C GLU A 123 11.91 9.30 -11.94
N ILE A 124 10.70 9.22 -12.53
CA ILE A 124 9.44 9.13 -11.80
C ILE A 124 9.35 7.80 -11.04
N ARG A 125 9.73 6.68 -11.68
CA ARG A 125 9.52 5.35 -11.07
C ARG A 125 10.33 5.14 -9.78
N PRO A 126 11.66 5.42 -9.74
CA PRO A 126 12.43 5.34 -8.50
C PRO A 126 11.89 6.29 -7.43
N PHE A 127 11.52 7.52 -7.81
CA PHE A 127 10.93 8.49 -6.90
C PHE A 127 9.61 7.98 -6.28
N MET A 128 8.71 7.43 -7.10
CA MET A 128 7.46 6.83 -6.61
C MET A 128 7.72 5.65 -5.69
N GLN A 129 8.64 4.76 -6.04
CA GLN A 129 8.97 3.61 -5.20
C GLN A 129 9.49 4.04 -3.83
N GLU A 130 10.38 5.03 -3.78
CA GLU A 130 10.89 5.59 -2.52
C GLU A 130 9.75 6.22 -1.70
N LEU A 131 8.96 7.09 -2.33
CA LEU A 131 7.83 7.78 -1.68
C LEU A 131 6.83 6.78 -1.06
N TYR A 132 6.40 5.79 -1.83
CA TYR A 132 5.41 4.81 -1.36
C TYR A 132 5.98 3.84 -0.32
N THR A 133 7.25 3.46 -0.44
CA THR A 133 7.88 2.61 0.58
C THR A 133 8.00 3.32 1.94
N GLU A 134 7.98 4.66 1.96
CA GLU A 134 8.03 5.45 3.19
C GLU A 134 6.67 5.76 3.80
N GLN A 135 5.64 5.93 2.96
CA GLN A 135 4.35 6.48 3.40
C GLN A 135 3.30 5.40 3.73
N ILE A 136 3.53 4.17 3.32
CA ILE A 136 2.49 3.15 3.32
C ILE A 136 2.60 2.28 4.55
N ALA A 137 1.53 2.31 5.34
CA ALA A 137 1.42 1.55 6.57
C ALA A 137 0.56 0.27 6.40
N GLY A 138 -0.21 0.17 5.32
CA GLY A 138 -1.02 -1.00 4.97
C GLY A 138 -1.73 -0.82 3.63
N ALA A 139 -2.24 -1.92 3.05
CA ALA A 139 -3.11 -1.90 1.88
C ALA A 139 -3.84 -3.24 1.68
N TYR A 140 -5.10 -3.19 1.26
CA TYR A 140 -5.88 -4.30 0.70
C TYR A 140 -5.61 -4.49 -0.79
N ASP A 141 -5.33 -5.74 -1.19
CA ASP A 141 -5.16 -6.11 -2.59
C ASP A 141 -6.39 -6.90 -3.10
N PRO A 142 -7.22 -6.34 -3.99
CA PRO A 142 -8.37 -7.04 -4.55
C PRO A 142 -8.00 -8.16 -5.54
N ASP A 143 -6.76 -8.21 -6.05
CA ASP A 143 -6.31 -9.33 -6.90
C ASP A 143 -6.13 -10.61 -6.07
N SER A 144 -5.54 -10.50 -4.88
CA SER A 144 -5.30 -11.62 -3.98
C SER A 144 -6.29 -11.73 -2.82
N ARG A 145 -7.20 -10.76 -2.68
CA ARG A 145 -8.23 -10.66 -1.63
C ARG A 145 -7.68 -10.78 -0.22
N GLN A 146 -6.51 -10.20 -0.01
CA GLN A 146 -5.83 -10.14 1.27
C GLN A 146 -5.36 -8.70 1.49
N PHE A 147 -5.22 -8.29 2.74
CA PHE A 147 -4.51 -7.05 3.04
C PHE A 147 -3.17 -7.32 3.68
N PHE A 148 -2.32 -6.31 3.72
CA PHE A 148 -1.08 -6.38 4.46
C PHE A 148 -0.87 -5.11 5.27
N MET A 149 -0.12 -5.27 6.35
CA MET A 149 0.35 -4.17 7.19
C MET A 149 1.86 -4.03 7.03
N VAL A 150 2.41 -2.84 7.22
CA VAL A 150 3.86 -2.59 7.11
C VAL A 150 4.44 -2.35 8.49
N ASP A 151 5.38 -3.19 8.90
CA ASP A 151 6.06 -3.02 10.18
C ASP A 151 7.21 -2.01 10.08
N MET A 152 6.86 -0.73 10.18
CA MET A 152 7.84 0.37 10.08
C MET A 152 8.81 0.43 11.27
N GLN A 153 8.52 -0.24 12.39
CA GLN A 153 9.29 -0.13 13.65
C GLN A 153 9.51 -1.47 14.38
N GLN A 154 9.38 -2.62 13.72
CA GLN A 154 9.52 -3.96 14.31
C GLN A 154 8.68 -4.15 15.60
N SER A 155 7.49 -3.54 15.64
CA SER A 155 6.63 -3.55 16.83
C SER A 155 5.16 -3.66 16.50
N LEU A 156 4.78 -3.62 15.22
CA LEU A 156 3.38 -3.64 14.83
C LEU A 156 2.70 -4.95 15.23
N ALA A 157 3.34 -6.09 14.93
CA ALA A 157 2.83 -7.40 15.33
C ALA A 157 2.67 -7.51 16.86
N THR A 158 3.63 -7.02 17.63
CA THR A 158 3.59 -7.04 19.11
C THR A 158 2.50 -6.12 19.67
N LYS A 159 2.26 -4.97 19.04
CA LYS A 159 1.22 -4.00 19.42
C LYS A 159 -0.18 -4.52 19.12
N LEU A 160 -0.39 -5.12 17.95
CA LEU A 160 -1.66 -5.77 17.58
C LEU A 160 -2.05 -6.92 18.52
N LEU A 161 -1.07 -7.60 19.10
CA LEU A 161 -1.31 -8.65 20.10
C LEU A 161 -1.65 -8.10 21.50
N SER A 162 -1.42 -6.80 21.75
CA SER A 162 -1.57 -6.20 23.08
C SER A 162 -2.98 -5.63 23.33
N GLY A 163 -3.77 -5.39 22.27
CA GLY A 163 -5.15 -4.90 22.30
C GLY A 163 -5.30 -3.45 22.81
N GLY A 164 -6.02 -2.61 22.08
CA GLY A 164 -6.35 -1.24 22.50
C GLY A 164 -6.54 -0.28 21.33
N THR A 165 -6.93 0.97 21.58
CA THR A 165 -7.09 2.02 20.55
C THR A 165 -5.74 2.47 19.98
N ASP A 166 -5.01 1.54 19.36
CA ASP A 166 -3.75 1.77 18.68
C ASP A 166 -4.05 2.34 17.28
N PRO A 167 -3.32 3.37 16.81
CA PRO A 167 -3.33 3.80 15.41
C PRO A 167 -3.26 2.64 14.39
N ALA A 168 -2.64 1.52 14.76
CA ALA A 168 -2.59 0.30 13.97
C ALA A 168 -3.98 -0.36 13.77
N GLU A 169 -4.82 -0.42 14.80
CA GLU A 169 -6.16 -1.01 14.69
C GLU A 169 -7.08 -0.15 13.82
N VAL A 170 -6.95 1.18 13.89
CA VAL A 170 -7.69 2.12 13.02
C VAL A 170 -7.35 1.88 11.55
N LEU A 171 -6.07 1.68 11.23
CA LEU A 171 -5.64 1.38 9.86
C LEU A 171 -6.12 -0.01 9.42
N ILE A 172 -6.06 -1.02 10.28
CA ILE A 172 -6.64 -2.33 9.96
C ILE A 172 -8.14 -2.21 9.69
N TYR A 173 -8.85 -1.37 10.45
CA TYR A 173 -10.26 -1.12 10.26
C TYR A 173 -10.57 -0.55 8.86
N HIS A 174 -9.71 0.35 8.37
CA HIS A 174 -9.76 0.88 7.00
C HIS A 174 -9.59 -0.25 5.96
N GLU A 175 -8.56 -1.08 6.10
CA GLU A 175 -8.31 -2.18 5.16
C GLU A 175 -9.38 -3.28 5.21
N LEU A 176 -9.97 -3.52 6.38
CA LEU A 176 -11.10 -4.42 6.54
C LEU A 176 -12.37 -3.89 5.86
N ASP A 177 -12.59 -2.58 5.81
CA ASP A 177 -13.71 -2.00 5.06
C ASP A 177 -13.55 -2.19 3.56
N HIS A 178 -12.34 -2.01 3.03
CA HIS A 178 -12.04 -2.40 1.64
C HIS A 178 -12.35 -3.87 1.38
N ALA A 179 -11.93 -4.76 2.28
CA ALA A 179 -12.17 -6.19 2.15
C ALA A 179 -13.66 -6.55 2.23
N LEU A 180 -14.41 -5.95 3.16
CA LEU A 180 -15.85 -6.13 3.29
C LEU A 180 -16.58 -5.63 2.04
N GLY A 181 -16.23 -4.43 1.57
CA GLY A 181 -16.79 -3.84 0.36
C GLY A 181 -16.54 -4.71 -0.88
N ASP A 182 -15.34 -5.27 -1.04
CA ASP A 182 -15.02 -6.13 -2.20
C ASP A 182 -15.84 -7.43 -2.21
N GLN A 183 -16.14 -8.00 -1.04
CA GLN A 183 -16.99 -9.20 -0.93
C GLN A 183 -18.42 -8.94 -1.42
N HIS A 184 -18.98 -7.75 -1.16
CA HIS A 184 -20.37 -7.42 -1.51
C HIS A 184 -20.53 -6.79 -2.89
N PHE A 185 -19.52 -6.05 -3.37
CA PHE A 185 -19.69 -5.16 -4.51
C PHE A 185 -18.71 -5.39 -5.67
N ASP A 186 -17.72 -6.29 -5.54
CA ASP A 186 -16.66 -6.51 -6.54
C ASP A 186 -16.02 -5.16 -6.95
N LEU A 187 -15.35 -4.53 -5.99
CA LEU A 187 -14.81 -3.18 -6.12
C LEU A 187 -13.82 -3.10 -7.28
N LYS A 188 -13.06 -4.19 -7.50
CA LYS A 188 -12.16 -4.33 -8.65
C LYS A 188 -12.90 -4.15 -9.96
N LYS A 189 -14.02 -4.85 -10.17
CA LYS A 189 -14.79 -4.75 -11.40
C LYS A 189 -15.31 -3.33 -11.59
N ILE A 190 -15.87 -2.72 -10.55
CA ILE A 190 -16.39 -1.34 -10.60
C ILE A 190 -15.27 -0.36 -11.01
N GLN A 191 -14.10 -0.46 -10.37
CA GLN A 191 -12.95 0.40 -10.67
C GLN A 191 -12.44 0.18 -12.11
N LEU A 192 -12.36 -1.07 -12.57
CA LEU A 192 -11.93 -1.39 -13.93
C LEU A 192 -12.91 -0.87 -14.98
N GLU A 193 -14.22 -0.97 -14.74
CA GLU A 193 -15.25 -0.43 -15.62
C GLU A 193 -15.17 1.10 -15.70
N ALA A 194 -14.97 1.78 -14.57
CA ALA A 194 -14.79 3.23 -14.54
C ALA A 194 -13.54 3.69 -15.31
N VAL A 195 -12.43 2.95 -15.21
CA VAL A 195 -11.22 3.22 -15.99
C VAL A 195 -11.43 2.98 -17.49
N LYS A 196 -12.10 1.88 -17.85
CA LYS A 196 -12.40 1.53 -19.26
C LYS A 196 -13.37 2.51 -19.92
N ALA A 197 -14.17 3.22 -19.15
CA ALA A 197 -15.04 4.28 -19.67
C ALA A 197 -14.24 5.49 -20.23
N HIS A 198 -12.92 5.54 -20.03
CA HIS A 198 -12.06 6.67 -20.43
C HIS A 198 -12.55 8.02 -19.89
N ASN A 199 -13.26 7.99 -18.76
CA ASN A 199 -13.79 9.16 -18.08
C ASN A 199 -13.06 9.33 -16.75
N THR A 200 -12.22 10.37 -16.68
CA THR A 200 -11.40 10.62 -15.50
C THR A 200 -12.25 11.01 -14.30
N ASP A 201 -13.35 11.74 -14.51
CA ASP A 201 -14.26 12.15 -13.43
C ASP A 201 -14.97 10.92 -12.85
N MET A 202 -15.37 9.97 -13.70
CA MET A 202 -15.99 8.72 -13.25
C MET A 202 -15.00 7.87 -12.46
N SER A 203 -13.78 7.68 -12.98
CA SER A 203 -12.74 6.94 -12.26
C SER A 203 -12.40 7.59 -10.93
N LEU A 204 -12.37 8.93 -10.86
CA LEU A 204 -12.13 9.67 -9.63
C LEU A 204 -13.29 9.50 -8.65
N ALA A 205 -14.54 9.63 -9.11
CA ALA A 205 -15.72 9.49 -8.26
C ALA A 205 -15.81 8.10 -7.62
N VAL A 206 -15.53 7.04 -8.39
CA VAL A 206 -15.49 5.66 -7.87
C VAL A 206 -14.41 5.50 -6.82
N SER A 207 -13.18 5.96 -7.10
CA SER A 207 -12.10 5.87 -6.11
C SER A 207 -12.40 6.70 -4.86
N SER A 208 -12.94 7.91 -5.00
CA SER A 208 -13.34 8.75 -3.86
C SER A 208 -14.43 8.12 -3.01
N LEU A 209 -15.34 7.36 -3.60
CA LEU A 209 -16.34 6.60 -2.85
C LEU A 209 -15.68 5.49 -2.04
N ILE A 210 -14.86 4.65 -2.69
CA ILE A 210 -14.20 3.49 -2.07
C ILE A 210 -13.29 3.93 -0.92
N GLU A 211 -12.39 4.88 -1.17
CA GLU A 211 -11.47 5.41 -0.14
C GLU A 211 -12.20 6.21 0.93
N GLY A 212 -13.26 6.92 0.54
CA GLY A 212 -14.07 7.73 1.44
C GLY A 212 -14.82 6.89 2.45
N GLU A 213 -15.38 5.75 2.04
CA GLU A 213 -16.04 4.80 2.94
C GLU A 213 -15.04 4.17 3.93
N ALA A 214 -13.88 3.70 3.45
CA ALA A 214 -12.85 3.15 4.32
C ALA A 214 -12.29 4.20 5.29
N THR A 215 -12.14 5.45 4.85
CA THR A 215 -11.76 6.59 5.71
C THR A 215 -12.87 6.92 6.72
N LEU A 216 -14.13 6.85 6.33
CA LEU A 216 -15.25 7.07 7.25
C LEU A 216 -15.27 5.99 8.34
N ALA A 217 -15.00 4.74 8.00
CA ALA A 217 -14.94 3.63 8.95
C ALA A 217 -13.93 3.91 10.09
N MET A 218 -12.83 4.60 9.81
CA MET A 218 -11.84 5.00 10.82
C MET A 218 -12.41 5.93 11.90
N PHE A 219 -13.44 6.72 11.58
CA PHE A 219 -14.12 7.61 12.55
C PHE A 219 -15.18 6.90 13.38
N ASP A 220 -15.72 5.79 12.88
CA ASP A 220 -16.69 4.94 13.58
C ASP A 220 -16.02 3.82 14.42
N PHE A 221 -14.68 3.83 14.45
CA PHE A 221 -13.82 2.97 15.27
C PHE A 221 -13.75 3.41 16.74
#